data_AF-A0A9E3WU97-F1
#
_entry.id   AF-A0A9E3WU97-F1
#
_cell.length_a   1.000
_cell.length_b   1.000
_cell.length_c   1.000
_cell.angle_alpha   90.00
_cell.angle_beta   90.00
_cell.angle_gamma   90.00
#
_symmetry.space_group_name_H-M   'P 1'
#
loop_
_entity.id
_entity.type
_entity.pdbx_description
1 polymer ?
#
loop_
_entity_poly.entity_id
_entity_poly.type
_entity_poly.pdbx_seq_one_letter_code
_entity_poly.pdbx_strand_id
1 'polypeptide(L)'
;MDLHPAARVLPFRHQGPFVTRGDGGILCFDAAAAHISHDEGLTWTAYPFVAETSRFQPSTENALLRTRAGTVIAAWINLAEKQFAPGWQWGGGPEIFAQWILPLYVSRSQDDGLTWEAPILLNRPWCGCVHSMIQTRTGRIVLVGQEIIPAWRHATVMFLSDDEGRTWQRSNVLDIGQGAHDHAGSCEGTVIERRDGSLYLLLRNETGVLYAATSHDDGTTWG
;
A
#
# COMPACT_ATOMS: atom_id res chain seq x y z
N MET A 1 -13.89 25.98 -0.61
CA MET A 1 -14.25 24.90 -1.55
C MET A 1 -15.67 24.52 -1.20
N ASP A 2 -16.63 24.85 -2.07
CA ASP A 2 -18.02 24.50 -1.82
C ASP A 2 -18.31 23.16 -2.48
N LEU A 3 -18.77 22.19 -1.69
CA LEU A 3 -19.24 20.91 -2.21
C LEU A 3 -20.55 21.10 -2.99
N HIS A 4 -20.79 20.24 -3.98
CA HIS A 4 -22.05 20.24 -4.71
C HIS A 4 -23.24 20.09 -3.75
N PRO A 5 -24.37 20.83 -3.91
CA PRO A 5 -25.50 20.80 -2.96
C PRO A 5 -26.14 19.43 -2.73
N ALA A 6 -25.99 18.50 -3.69
CA ALA A 6 -26.47 17.13 -3.55
C ALA A 6 -25.52 16.21 -2.76
N ALA A 7 -24.30 16.66 -2.47
CA ALA A 7 -23.36 15.90 -1.66
C ALA A 7 -23.89 15.77 -0.23
N ARG A 8 -23.87 14.54 0.29
CA ARG A 8 -24.20 14.25 1.68
C ARG A 8 -23.00 13.58 2.32
N VAL A 9 -22.72 13.95 3.57
CA VAL A 9 -21.71 13.27 4.37
C VAL A 9 -22.21 11.85 4.60
N LEU A 10 -21.33 10.86 4.37
CA LEU A 10 -21.63 9.47 4.69
C LEU A 10 -21.82 9.33 6.21
N PRO A 11 -22.73 8.46 6.69
CA PRO A 11 -22.96 8.29 8.12
C PRO A 11 -21.80 7.60 8.86
N PHE A 12 -20.77 7.17 8.13
CA PHE A 12 -19.58 6.50 8.63
C PHE A 12 -18.30 7.17 8.11
N ARG A 13 -17.16 6.78 8.69
CA ARG A 13 -15.83 7.29 8.32
C ARG A 13 -14.92 6.25 7.69
N HIS A 14 -15.43 5.06 7.39
CA HIS A 14 -14.68 4.03 6.68
C HIS A 14 -14.16 4.59 5.37
N GLN A 15 -12.85 4.50 5.20
CA GLN A 15 -12.16 4.90 3.99
C GLN A 15 -11.79 3.65 3.20
N GLY A 16 -11.73 3.80 1.89
CA GLY A 16 -11.20 2.75 1.04
C GLY A 16 -9.70 2.56 1.23
N PRO A 17 -9.10 1.64 0.45
CA PRO A 17 -9.72 0.83 -0.59
C PRO A 17 -10.81 -0.12 -0.09
N PHE A 18 -11.78 -0.36 -0.97
CA PHE A 18 -12.86 -1.32 -0.77
C PHE A 18 -12.69 -2.49 -1.74
N VAL A 19 -12.99 -3.71 -1.29
CA VAL A 19 -13.05 -4.89 -2.15
C VAL A 19 -14.41 -5.57 -2.04
N THR A 20 -14.87 -6.15 -3.14
CA THR A 20 -16.09 -6.98 -3.15
C THR A 20 -15.74 -8.38 -2.66
N ARG A 21 -16.49 -8.87 -1.67
CA ARG A 21 -16.39 -10.21 -1.08
C ARG A 21 -17.03 -11.27 -1.98
N GLY A 22 -16.78 -12.55 -1.68
CA GLY A 22 -17.38 -13.67 -2.43
C GLY A 22 -18.90 -13.76 -2.29
N ASP A 23 -19.45 -13.20 -1.22
CA ASP A 23 -20.89 -13.11 -0.95
C ASP A 23 -21.54 -11.83 -1.56
N GLY A 24 -20.79 -11.02 -2.30
CA GLY A 24 -21.24 -9.76 -2.86
C GLY A 24 -21.20 -8.57 -1.89
N GLY A 25 -20.82 -8.79 -0.63
CA GLY A 25 -20.61 -7.71 0.34
C GLY A 25 -19.38 -6.84 0.03
N ILE A 26 -19.23 -5.75 0.77
CA ILE A 26 -18.10 -4.81 0.66
C ILE A 26 -17.23 -4.95 1.91
N LEU A 27 -15.92 -5.03 1.72
CA LEU A 27 -14.91 -5.06 2.78
C LEU A 27 -13.97 -3.86 2.67
N CYS A 28 -13.67 -3.23 3.80
CA CYS A 28 -12.51 -2.37 4.01
C CYS A 28 -11.91 -2.65 5.39
N PHE A 29 -10.83 -1.95 5.76
CA PHE A 29 -10.30 -2.00 7.11
C PHE A 29 -9.73 -0.65 7.54
N ASP A 30 -9.53 -0.48 8.85
CA ASP A 30 -8.80 0.63 9.44
C ASP A 30 -7.85 0.13 10.55
N ALA A 31 -7.31 1.06 11.33
CA ALA A 31 -6.39 0.76 12.42
C ALA A 31 -6.98 -0.15 13.51
N ALA A 32 -8.32 -0.22 13.63
CA ALA A 32 -9.01 -0.94 14.68
C ALA A 32 -9.64 -2.25 14.20
N ALA A 33 -10.22 -2.28 13.00
CA ALA A 33 -11.03 -3.41 12.55
C ALA A 33 -11.14 -3.54 11.02
N ALA A 34 -11.51 -4.73 10.58
CA ALA A 34 -12.09 -4.97 9.27
C ALA A 34 -13.60 -4.68 9.33
N HIS A 35 -14.14 -4.01 8.32
CA HIS A 35 -15.55 -3.60 8.27
C HIS A 35 -16.23 -4.20 7.06
N ILE A 36 -17.37 -4.85 7.28
CA ILE A 36 -18.13 -5.54 6.24
C ILE A 36 -19.53 -4.96 6.14
N SER A 37 -19.96 -4.66 4.92
CA SER A 37 -21.32 -4.23 4.60
C SER A 37 -21.96 -5.18 3.59
N HIS A 38 -23.26 -5.43 3.76
CA HIS A 38 -24.10 -6.21 2.83
C HIS A 38 -25.23 -5.37 2.22
N ASP A 39 -25.20 -4.06 2.41
CA ASP A 39 -26.24 -3.11 2.01
C ASP A 39 -25.63 -1.88 1.32
N GLU A 40 -24.65 -2.12 0.45
CA GLU A 40 -23.96 -1.09 -0.36
C GLU A 40 -23.31 0.02 0.48
N GLY A 41 -22.83 -0.34 1.68
CA GLY A 41 -22.14 0.54 2.60
C GLY A 41 -23.07 1.33 3.51
N LEU A 42 -24.38 1.07 3.56
CA LEU A 42 -25.27 1.80 4.47
C LEU A 42 -25.02 1.44 5.94
N THR A 43 -24.78 0.16 6.24
CA THR A 43 -24.42 -0.34 7.57
C THR A 43 -23.21 -1.26 7.51
N TRP A 44 -22.50 -1.37 8.63
CA TRP A 44 -21.22 -2.05 8.72
C TRP A 44 -21.13 -2.90 9.99
N THR A 45 -20.58 -4.10 9.86
CA THR A 45 -20.21 -4.98 10.97
C THR A 45 -18.69 -5.05 11.09
N ALA A 46 -18.17 -4.83 12.29
CA ALA A 46 -16.73 -4.83 12.56
C ALA A 46 -16.24 -6.23 12.97
N TYR A 47 -15.08 -6.61 12.46
CA TYR A 47 -14.35 -7.84 12.75
C TYR A 47 -12.90 -7.52 13.16
N PRO A 48 -12.27 -8.32 14.03
CA PRO A 48 -10.87 -8.10 14.39
C PRO A 48 -9.95 -8.12 13.17
N PHE A 49 -9.02 -7.16 13.06
CA PHE A 49 -8.03 -7.12 11.99
C PHE A 49 -6.65 -7.61 12.44
N VAL A 50 -6.04 -6.96 13.44
CA VAL A 50 -4.75 -7.39 14.03
C VAL A 50 -4.92 -7.65 15.52
N ALA A 51 -4.55 -8.85 15.97
CA ALA A 51 -4.74 -9.27 17.36
C ALA A 51 -3.69 -8.67 18.33
N GLU A 52 -2.42 -8.57 17.92
CA GLU A 52 -1.32 -8.08 18.76
C GLU A 52 -1.20 -6.54 18.72
N THR A 53 -2.21 -5.85 19.23
CA THR A 53 -2.31 -4.37 19.19
C THR A 53 -1.22 -3.62 19.97
N SER A 54 -0.44 -4.32 20.81
CA SER A 54 0.76 -3.76 21.46
C SER A 54 1.97 -3.65 20.52
N ARG A 55 1.99 -4.44 19.43
CA ARG A 55 3.08 -4.48 18.45
C ARG A 55 2.69 -3.85 17.12
N PHE A 56 1.39 -3.85 16.81
CA PHE A 56 0.88 -3.44 15.52
C PHE A 56 -0.18 -2.36 15.63
N GLN A 57 0.04 -1.27 14.91
CA GLN A 57 -0.91 -0.19 14.73
C GLN A 57 -1.02 0.12 13.23
N PRO A 58 -1.99 -0.48 12.52
CA PRO A 58 -2.15 -0.23 11.08
C PRO A 58 -2.46 1.23 10.77
N SER A 59 -1.88 1.73 9.68
CA SER A 59 -2.17 3.05 9.12
C SER A 59 -3.50 3.09 8.38
N THR A 60 -4.03 4.30 8.18
CA THR A 60 -5.11 4.56 7.23
C THR A 60 -4.63 4.49 5.78
N GLU A 61 -3.38 4.84 5.52
CA GLU A 61 -2.72 4.62 4.24
C GLU A 61 -2.58 3.10 4.04
N ASN A 62 -3.28 2.53 3.07
CA ASN A 62 -3.34 1.09 2.89
C ASN A 62 -3.71 0.67 1.46
N ALA A 63 -3.39 -0.57 1.11
CA ALA A 63 -3.87 -1.23 -0.09
C ALA A 63 -4.63 -2.52 0.28
N LEU A 64 -5.71 -2.82 -0.43
CA LEU A 64 -6.56 -3.99 -0.19
C LEU A 64 -6.91 -4.67 -1.51
N LEU A 65 -6.74 -5.98 -1.58
CA LEU A 65 -7.03 -6.79 -2.75
C LEU A 65 -7.71 -8.09 -2.31
N ARG A 66 -8.78 -8.46 -3.02
CA ARG A 66 -9.30 -9.84 -3.01
C ARG A 66 -8.83 -10.53 -4.27
N THR A 67 -8.06 -11.60 -4.14
CA THR A 67 -7.59 -12.40 -5.28
C THR A 67 -8.75 -13.15 -5.94
N ARG A 68 -8.53 -13.62 -7.16
CA ARG A 68 -9.50 -14.48 -7.86
C ARG A 68 -9.78 -15.79 -7.13
N ALA A 69 -8.83 -16.28 -6.34
CA ALA A 69 -9.00 -17.47 -5.49
C ALA A 69 -9.71 -17.17 -4.16
N GLY A 70 -9.99 -15.90 -3.85
CA GLY A 70 -10.74 -15.48 -2.66
C GLY A 70 -9.88 -15.16 -1.44
N THR A 71 -8.55 -15.16 -1.56
CA THR A 71 -7.68 -14.63 -0.51
C THR A 71 -7.84 -13.11 -0.47
N VAL A 72 -8.04 -12.53 0.71
CA VAL A 72 -7.93 -11.08 0.90
C VAL A 72 -6.52 -10.76 1.40
N ILE A 73 -5.88 -9.75 0.81
CA ILE A 73 -4.55 -9.26 1.18
C ILE A 73 -4.68 -7.78 1.51
N ALA A 74 -4.29 -7.43 2.72
CA ALA A 74 -4.23 -6.06 3.22
C ALA A 74 -2.76 -5.65 3.40
N ALA A 75 -2.32 -4.58 2.75
CA ALA A 75 -1.02 -3.97 2.95
C ALA A 75 -1.17 -2.66 3.71
N TRP A 76 -0.33 -2.44 4.73
CA TRP A 76 -0.46 -1.32 5.66
C TRP A 76 0.89 -1.02 6.32
N ILE A 77 1.03 0.22 6.79
CA ILE A 77 2.22 0.68 7.50
C ILE A 77 2.02 0.45 9.00
N ASN A 78 3.02 -0.11 9.69
CA ASN A 78 2.97 -0.25 11.14
C ASN A 78 3.43 1.03 11.85
N LEU A 79 2.47 1.82 12.32
CA LEU A 79 2.74 3.07 13.04
C LEU A 79 3.37 2.86 14.42
N ALA A 80 3.20 1.68 15.03
CA ALA A 80 3.79 1.35 16.32
C ALA A 80 5.32 1.24 16.26
N GLU A 81 5.87 0.96 15.08
CA GLU A 81 7.31 0.84 14.83
C GLU A 81 7.93 2.11 14.21
N LYS A 82 7.17 3.21 14.11
CA LYS A 82 7.66 4.46 13.52
C LYS A 82 8.84 5.03 14.32
N GLN A 83 9.95 5.30 13.63
CA GLN A 83 11.14 5.92 14.21
C GLN A 83 11.61 7.07 13.33
N PHE A 84 12.07 8.14 13.97
CA PHE A 84 12.73 9.28 13.35
C PHE A 84 14.20 9.28 13.75
N ALA A 85 15.05 9.89 12.92
CA ALA A 85 16.43 10.17 13.35
C ALA A 85 16.45 11.08 14.61
N PRO A 86 17.43 10.88 15.50
CA PRO A 86 17.64 11.76 16.65
C PRO A 86 17.74 13.23 16.22
N GLY A 87 17.05 14.10 16.94
CA GLY A 87 17.06 15.54 16.69
C GLY A 87 16.27 16.00 15.45
N TRP A 88 15.43 15.14 14.85
CA TRP A 88 14.55 15.52 13.72
C TRP A 88 15.32 16.20 12.58
N GLN A 89 16.45 15.62 12.20
CA GLN A 89 17.35 16.18 11.19
C GLN A 89 16.91 15.82 9.77
N TRP A 90 15.78 16.37 9.36
CA TRP A 90 15.34 16.32 7.98
C TRP A 90 16.36 16.98 7.06
N GLY A 91 16.70 16.33 5.94
CA GLY A 91 17.76 16.81 5.04
C GLY A 91 19.17 16.72 5.64
N GLY A 92 19.35 15.95 6.72
CA GLY A 92 20.65 15.67 7.33
C GLY A 92 21.58 14.85 6.42
N GLY A 93 22.71 14.39 6.96
CA GLY A 93 23.69 13.60 6.21
C GLY A 93 23.09 12.33 5.57
N PRO A 94 23.71 11.81 4.50
CA PRO A 94 23.22 10.63 3.76
C PRO A 94 23.18 9.34 4.59
N GLU A 95 23.75 9.29 5.78
CA GLU A 95 23.66 8.17 6.71
C GLU A 95 22.45 8.25 7.67
N ILE A 96 21.85 9.43 7.79
CA ILE A 96 20.80 9.71 8.78
C ILE A 96 19.43 9.22 8.31
N PHE A 97 19.16 9.28 7.00
CA PHE A 97 17.86 8.88 6.44
C PHE A 97 17.53 7.41 6.78
N ALA A 98 18.53 6.53 6.85
CA ALA A 98 18.34 5.10 7.13
C ALA A 98 17.85 4.83 8.58
N GLN A 99 17.91 5.83 9.45
CA GLN A 99 17.37 5.76 10.82
C GLN A 99 15.87 6.08 10.87
N TRP A 100 15.31 6.61 9.77
CA TRP A 100 13.87 6.82 9.62
C TRP A 100 13.22 5.50 9.23
N ILE A 101 12.42 4.96 10.14
CA ILE A 101 11.79 3.65 10.00
C ILE A 101 10.28 3.85 10.00
N LEU A 102 9.63 3.31 8.98
CA LEU A 102 8.19 3.28 8.85
C LEU A 102 7.82 2.03 8.04
N PRO A 103 7.73 0.86 8.70
CA PRO A 103 7.78 -0.42 8.02
C PRO A 103 6.42 -0.79 7.39
N LEU A 104 6.50 -1.43 6.22
CA LEU A 104 5.37 -1.95 5.45
C LEU A 104 5.14 -3.41 5.79
N TYR A 105 3.90 -3.75 6.13
CA TYR A 105 3.44 -5.09 6.43
C TYR A 105 2.30 -5.51 5.50
N VAL A 106 2.09 -6.82 5.40
CA VAL A 106 0.88 -7.41 4.80
C VAL A 106 0.23 -8.42 5.75
N SER A 107 -1.09 -8.48 5.71
CA SER A 107 -1.90 -9.50 6.38
C SER A 107 -2.80 -10.20 5.36
N ARG A 108 -3.08 -11.48 5.57
CA ARG A 108 -3.93 -12.29 4.69
C ARG A 108 -5.17 -12.76 5.43
N SER A 109 -6.27 -12.89 4.72
CA SER A 109 -7.48 -13.57 5.18
C SER A 109 -7.92 -14.62 4.16
N GLN A 110 -8.32 -15.78 4.65
CA GLN A 110 -8.83 -16.90 3.84
C GLN A 110 -10.36 -17.04 3.93
N ASP A 111 -11.02 -16.15 4.68
CA ASP A 111 -12.45 -16.17 4.97
C ASP A 111 -13.11 -14.80 4.70
N ASP A 112 -12.63 -14.12 3.65
CA ASP A 112 -13.15 -12.84 3.17
C ASP A 112 -13.09 -11.68 4.19
N GLY A 113 -12.14 -11.72 5.12
CA GLY A 113 -11.86 -10.63 6.07
C GLY A 113 -12.49 -10.81 7.45
N LEU A 114 -12.99 -12.02 7.77
CA LEU A 114 -13.54 -12.34 9.10
C LEU A 114 -12.40 -12.62 10.11
N THR A 115 -11.36 -13.32 9.67
CA THR A 115 -10.14 -13.57 10.44
C THR A 115 -8.90 -13.31 9.59
N TRP A 116 -7.79 -12.99 10.27
CA TRP A 116 -6.55 -12.58 9.62
C TRP A 116 -5.36 -13.33 10.18
N GLU A 117 -4.47 -13.73 9.28
CA GLU A 117 -3.19 -14.37 9.61
C GLU A 117 -2.21 -13.37 10.23
N ALA A 118 -1.13 -13.88 10.82
CA ALA A 118 -0.07 -13.05 11.39
C ALA A 118 0.56 -12.14 10.32
N PRO A 119 0.84 -10.85 10.64
CA PRO A 119 1.44 -9.92 9.68
C PRO A 119 2.83 -10.35 9.21
N ILE A 120 3.12 -10.15 7.93
CA ILE A 120 4.42 -10.38 7.28
C ILE A 120 5.08 -9.03 7.02
N LEU A 121 6.30 -8.82 7.53
CA LEU A 121 7.12 -7.64 7.23
C LEU A 121 7.63 -7.71 5.78
N LEU A 122 7.31 -6.71 4.96
CA LEU A 122 7.81 -6.60 3.58
C LEU A 122 9.01 -5.68 3.46
N ASN A 123 8.94 -4.51 4.10
CA ASN A 123 10.00 -3.52 4.00
C ASN A 123 10.16 -2.75 5.31
N ARG A 124 11.41 -2.48 5.69
CA ARG A 124 11.76 -1.76 6.92
C ARG A 124 12.03 -0.26 6.74
N PRO A 125 12.71 0.20 5.67
CA PRO A 125 12.89 1.62 5.40
C PRO A 125 11.57 2.39 5.41
N TRP A 126 11.66 3.71 5.56
CA TRP A 126 10.48 4.58 5.58
C TRP A 126 9.60 4.42 4.33
N CYS A 127 8.45 3.76 4.47
CA CYS A 127 7.42 3.65 3.45
C CYS A 127 6.39 4.76 3.67
N GLY A 128 6.48 5.84 2.90
CA GLY A 128 5.58 7.00 3.03
C GLY A 128 4.19 6.79 2.43
N CYS A 129 3.99 5.74 1.62
CA CYS A 129 2.74 5.52 0.90
C CYS A 129 2.58 4.03 0.53
N VAL A 130 1.34 3.56 0.60
CA VAL A 130 0.90 2.26 0.09
C VAL A 130 -0.56 2.39 -0.33
N HIS A 131 -0.85 2.31 -1.63
CA HIS A 131 -2.21 2.54 -2.12
C HIS A 131 -2.59 1.75 -3.38
N SER A 132 -1.65 1.03 -4.00
CA SER A 132 -1.91 0.30 -5.23
C SER A 132 -1.46 -1.16 -5.13
N MET A 133 -2.41 -2.08 -5.34
CA MET A 133 -2.18 -3.51 -5.39
C MET A 133 -3.09 -4.14 -6.46
N ILE A 134 -2.53 -4.98 -7.34
CA ILE A 134 -3.28 -5.69 -8.37
C ILE A 134 -2.93 -7.17 -8.38
N GLN A 135 -3.84 -8.00 -8.91
CA GLN A 135 -3.50 -9.35 -9.38
C GLN A 135 -3.44 -9.36 -10.90
N THR A 136 -2.28 -9.61 -11.48
CA THR A 136 -2.08 -9.66 -12.92
C THR A 136 -2.77 -10.88 -13.53
N ARG A 137 -2.89 -10.94 -14.86
CA ARG A 137 -3.53 -12.06 -15.57
C ARG A 137 -2.81 -13.39 -15.39
N THR A 138 -1.51 -13.38 -15.10
CA THR A 138 -0.73 -14.59 -14.78
C THR A 138 -1.05 -15.15 -13.40
N GLY A 139 -1.71 -14.34 -12.55
CA GLY A 139 -2.06 -14.69 -11.17
C GLY A 139 -1.14 -14.04 -10.13
N ARG A 140 -0.01 -13.43 -10.55
CA ARG A 140 0.90 -12.72 -9.66
C ARG A 140 0.23 -11.52 -9.02
N ILE A 141 0.51 -11.31 -7.74
CA ILE A 141 0.13 -10.09 -7.01
C ILE A 141 1.29 -9.10 -7.11
N VAL A 142 0.96 -7.85 -7.44
CA VAL A 142 1.92 -6.74 -7.50
C VAL A 142 1.43 -5.65 -6.55
N LEU A 143 2.22 -5.39 -5.50
CA LEU A 143 2.01 -4.32 -4.54
C LEU A 143 3.03 -3.21 -4.79
N VAL A 144 2.55 -1.98 -4.97
CA VAL A 144 3.41 -0.80 -5.04
C VAL A 144 3.71 -0.33 -3.62
N GLY A 145 5.00 -0.26 -3.29
CA GLY A 145 5.51 0.32 -2.06
C GLY A 145 6.52 1.42 -2.32
N GLN A 146 7.02 1.99 -1.23
CA GLN A 146 7.95 3.10 -1.25
C GLN A 146 9.05 2.87 -0.21
N GLU A 147 10.20 3.47 -0.43
CA GLU A 147 11.25 3.59 0.58
C GLU A 147 11.97 4.93 0.46
N ILE A 148 12.55 5.37 1.56
CA ILE A 148 13.53 6.46 1.53
C ILE A 148 14.89 5.91 1.13
N ILE A 149 15.60 6.65 0.27
CA ILE A 149 16.91 6.31 -0.28
C ILE A 149 17.91 7.47 -0.03
N PRO A 150 19.20 7.33 -0.39
CA PRO A 150 20.16 8.43 -0.26
C PRO A 150 19.69 9.73 -0.91
N ALA A 151 20.18 10.85 -0.36
CA ALA A 151 19.69 12.20 -0.66
C ALA A 151 18.21 12.44 -0.28
N TRP A 152 17.68 11.64 0.65
CA TRP A 152 16.32 11.80 1.22
C TRP A 152 15.18 11.63 0.22
N ARG A 153 15.47 11.17 -0.99
CA ARG A 153 14.44 10.89 -1.98
C ARG A 153 13.60 9.71 -1.56
N HIS A 154 12.37 9.68 -2.04
CA HIS A 154 11.59 8.47 -2.11
C HIS A 154 11.85 7.72 -3.41
N ALA A 155 11.95 6.40 -3.30
CA ALA A 155 11.99 5.50 -4.43
C ALA A 155 10.81 4.55 -4.36
N THR A 156 10.24 4.24 -5.52
CA THR A 156 9.18 3.26 -5.64
C THR A 156 9.78 1.88 -5.81
N VAL A 157 9.22 0.90 -5.11
CA VAL A 157 9.63 -0.51 -5.14
C VAL A 157 8.39 -1.38 -5.20
N MET A 158 8.45 -2.48 -5.96
CA MET A 158 7.34 -3.39 -6.11
C MET A 158 7.60 -4.66 -5.29
N PHE A 159 6.57 -5.13 -4.60
CA PHE A 159 6.56 -6.42 -3.93
C PHE A 159 5.66 -7.37 -4.72
N LEU A 160 6.17 -8.56 -4.99
CA LEU A 160 5.57 -9.53 -5.90
C LEU A 160 5.28 -10.82 -5.16
N SER A 161 4.09 -11.39 -5.33
CA SER A 161 3.76 -12.70 -4.77
C SER A 161 3.13 -13.61 -5.82
N ASP A 162 3.65 -14.83 -5.92
CA ASP A 162 3.18 -15.86 -6.86
C ASP A 162 2.35 -16.96 -6.15
N ASP A 163 2.13 -16.83 -4.84
CA ASP A 163 1.57 -17.87 -3.97
C ASP A 163 0.45 -17.36 -3.06
N GLU A 164 -0.37 -16.43 -3.58
CA GLU A 164 -1.51 -15.83 -2.88
C GLU A 164 -1.11 -15.05 -1.63
N GLY A 165 0.04 -14.37 -1.68
CA GLY A 165 0.54 -13.47 -0.64
C GLY A 165 1.33 -14.15 0.48
N ARG A 166 1.63 -15.45 0.39
CA ARG A 166 2.35 -16.20 1.45
C ARG A 166 3.82 -15.83 1.49
N THR A 167 4.44 -15.66 0.32
CA THR A 167 5.81 -15.20 0.17
C THR A 167 5.89 -14.06 -0.83
N TRP A 168 6.91 -13.21 -0.65
CA TRP A 168 7.06 -11.99 -1.43
C TRP A 168 8.50 -11.83 -1.93
N GLN A 169 8.63 -11.41 -3.17
CA GLN A 169 9.86 -11.01 -3.84
C GLN A 169 9.86 -9.50 -4.05
N ARG A 170 11.03 -8.90 -4.19
CA ARG A 170 11.19 -7.45 -4.35
C ARG A 170 11.77 -7.12 -5.72
N SER A 171 11.26 -6.07 -6.38
CA SER A 171 11.79 -5.56 -7.64
C SER A 171 13.08 -4.75 -7.49
N ASN A 172 13.61 -4.24 -8.61
CA ASN A 172 14.58 -3.15 -8.60
C ASN A 172 14.01 -1.88 -7.92
N VAL A 173 14.91 -1.01 -7.49
CA VAL A 173 14.57 0.33 -7.02
C VAL A 173 14.31 1.22 -8.22
N LEU A 174 13.15 1.87 -8.24
CA LEU A 174 12.80 2.87 -9.24
C LEU A 174 12.95 4.24 -8.59
N ASP A 175 13.98 4.98 -8.99
CA ASP A 175 14.22 6.37 -8.59
C ASP A 175 14.36 7.20 -9.87
N ILE A 176 13.65 8.33 -9.94
CA ILE A 176 13.73 9.25 -11.09
C ILE A 176 14.94 10.21 -10.98
N GLY A 177 15.65 10.20 -9.84
CA GLY A 177 16.90 10.95 -9.65
C GLY A 177 16.72 12.46 -9.48
N GLN A 178 15.48 12.94 -9.35
CA GLN A 178 15.17 14.36 -9.22
C GLN A 178 15.02 14.74 -7.75
N GLY A 179 15.64 15.87 -7.37
CA GLY A 179 15.56 16.46 -6.03
C GLY A 179 16.43 15.77 -4.96
N ALA A 180 16.46 16.36 -3.76
CA ALA A 180 17.26 15.90 -2.63
C ALA A 180 16.58 16.21 -1.29
N HIS A 181 15.32 15.79 -1.15
CA HIS A 181 14.49 15.99 0.04
C HIS A 181 13.34 14.97 0.11
N ASP A 182 12.55 14.96 1.18
CA ASP A 182 11.49 13.95 1.45
C ASP A 182 10.24 14.00 0.55
N HIS A 183 10.21 14.87 -0.46
CA HIS A 183 9.15 14.90 -1.47
C HIS A 183 9.70 14.61 -2.87
N ALA A 184 11.00 14.35 -2.94
CA ALA A 184 11.76 14.14 -4.16
C ALA A 184 11.81 12.65 -4.55
N GLY A 185 12.25 12.39 -5.78
CA GLY A 185 12.24 11.04 -6.36
C GLY A 185 10.84 10.62 -6.84
N SER A 186 10.54 9.33 -6.73
CA SER A 186 9.29 8.73 -7.20
C SER A 186 8.41 8.32 -6.02
N CYS A 187 7.19 8.85 -6.00
CA CYS A 187 6.26 8.69 -4.89
C CYS A 187 4.91 8.16 -5.38
N GLU A 188 4.16 7.53 -4.46
CA GLU A 188 2.71 7.29 -4.60
C GLU A 188 2.30 6.67 -5.94
N GLY A 189 3.00 5.62 -6.36
CA GLY A 189 2.77 4.97 -7.65
C GLY A 189 1.44 4.21 -7.75
N THR A 190 0.75 4.33 -8.88
CA THR A 190 -0.44 3.51 -9.22
C THR A 190 -0.14 2.60 -10.39
N VAL A 191 -0.40 1.30 -10.24
CA VAL A 191 -0.12 0.29 -11.27
C VAL A 191 -1.39 -0.22 -11.95
N ILE A 192 -1.31 -0.44 -13.26
CA ILE A 192 -2.30 -1.18 -14.04
C ILE A 192 -1.62 -2.21 -14.96
N GLU A 193 -2.32 -3.27 -15.30
CA GLU A 193 -1.91 -4.18 -16.37
C GLU A 193 -2.57 -3.76 -17.70
N ARG A 194 -1.75 -3.51 -18.71
CA ARG A 194 -2.19 -3.14 -20.06
C ARG A 194 -2.69 -4.36 -20.83
N ARG A 195 -3.28 -4.12 -22.01
CA ARG A 195 -3.84 -5.20 -22.86
C ARG A 195 -2.77 -6.12 -23.45
N ASP A 196 -1.56 -5.62 -23.62
CA ASP A 196 -0.41 -6.38 -24.14
C ASP A 196 0.32 -7.20 -23.06
N GLY A 197 -0.19 -7.17 -21.82
CA GLY A 197 0.41 -7.87 -20.67
C GLY A 197 1.52 -7.09 -19.96
N SER A 198 1.94 -5.93 -20.47
CA SER A 198 2.87 -5.06 -19.75
C SER A 198 2.19 -4.38 -18.56
N LEU A 199 2.96 -4.11 -17.50
CA LEU A 199 2.49 -3.30 -16.38
C LEU A 199 2.91 -1.85 -16.60
N TYR A 200 1.99 -0.92 -16.34
CA TYR A 200 2.23 0.51 -16.41
C TYR A 200 2.05 1.12 -15.03
N LEU A 201 3.05 1.87 -14.60
CA LEU A 201 3.07 2.57 -13.33
C LEU A 201 3.06 4.07 -13.60
N LEU A 202 2.15 4.78 -12.94
CA LEU A 202 2.10 6.25 -12.95
C LEU A 202 2.55 6.76 -11.58
N LEU A 203 3.48 7.72 -11.57
CA LEU A 203 4.22 8.15 -10.38
C LEU A 203 4.01 9.64 -10.11
N ARG A 204 3.73 9.98 -8.86
CA ARG A 204 3.84 11.35 -8.35
C ARG A 204 5.30 11.70 -8.13
N ASN A 205 5.63 12.96 -8.36
CA ASN A 205 6.88 13.59 -7.96
C ASN A 205 6.67 15.11 -7.89
N GLU A 206 7.72 15.86 -7.53
CA GLU A 206 7.70 17.32 -7.35
C GLU A 206 7.87 18.15 -8.63
N THR A 207 8.22 17.55 -9.76
CA THR A 207 8.65 18.30 -10.97
C THR A 207 7.49 18.93 -11.75
N GLY A 208 6.26 18.82 -11.26
CA GLY A 208 5.07 19.39 -11.89
C GLY A 208 4.45 18.53 -12.99
N VAL A 209 5.02 17.35 -13.29
CA VAL A 209 4.46 16.37 -14.23
C VAL A 209 4.50 14.97 -13.63
N LEU A 210 3.56 14.10 -14.03
CA LEU A 210 3.59 12.69 -13.62
C LEU A 210 4.61 11.92 -14.47
N TYR A 211 5.33 11.02 -13.82
CA TYR A 211 6.29 10.12 -14.49
C TYR A 211 5.63 8.77 -14.68
N ALA A 212 6.15 8.00 -15.64
CA ALA A 212 5.69 6.65 -15.84
C ALA A 212 6.86 5.69 -16.05
N ALA A 213 6.65 4.46 -15.62
CA ALA A 213 7.54 3.33 -15.88
C ALA A 213 6.74 2.15 -16.39
N THR A 214 7.39 1.28 -17.15
CA THR A 214 6.77 0.06 -17.67
C THR A 214 7.56 -1.17 -17.23
N SER A 215 6.85 -2.25 -16.92
CA SER A 215 7.43 -3.58 -16.73
C SER A 215 6.92 -4.51 -17.82
N HIS A 216 7.83 -5.29 -18.41
CA HIS A 216 7.52 -6.30 -19.41
C HIS A 216 7.70 -7.74 -18.90
N ASP A 217 8.00 -7.89 -17.60
CA ASP A 217 8.33 -9.14 -16.93
C ASP A 217 7.53 -9.31 -15.63
N ASP A 218 6.24 -8.95 -15.71
CA ASP A 218 5.24 -9.15 -14.66
C ASP A 218 5.66 -8.52 -13.33
N GLY A 219 6.22 -7.32 -13.39
CA GLY A 219 6.58 -6.48 -12.25
C GLY A 219 7.96 -6.72 -11.67
N THR A 220 8.76 -7.63 -12.23
CA THR A 220 10.09 -7.98 -11.73
C THR A 220 11.08 -6.82 -11.92
N THR A 221 11.07 -6.21 -13.11
CA THR A 221 11.91 -5.05 -13.44
C THR A 221 11.09 -3.90 -14.02
N TRP A 222 11.52 -2.68 -13.73
CA TRP A 222 10.86 -1.43 -14.12
C TRP A 222 11.86 -0.43 -14.69
N GLY A 223 11.47 0.25 -15.77
CA GLY A 223 12.20 1.35 -16.41
C GLY A 223 11.37 2.14 -17.41
#